data_AF-A0A8J5K046-F1
#
_entry.id   AF-A0A8J5K046-F1
#
_cell.length_a   1.000
_cell.length_b   1.000
_cell.length_c   1.000
_cell.angle_alpha   90.00
_cell.angle_beta   90.00
_cell.angle_gamma   90.00
#
_symmetry.space_group_name_H-M   'P 1'
#
loop_
_entity.id
_entity.type
_entity.pdbx_description
1 polymer ?
#
loop_
_entity_poly.entity_id
_entity_poly.type
_entity_poly.pdbx_seq_one_letter_code
_entity_poly.pdbx_strand_id
1 'polypeptide(L)'
;MNRKTYILSSCIQQAGRMLARSTKALRPIDISDNVAESLSQFDRSRGNPPNLIGVVLYKEKNGAYMIGTRSGKFKGKLAHNQVEFVCFSSLKPEDVLQEHLSIR
;
A
#
# COMPACT_ATOMS: atom_id res chain seq x y z
N MET A 1 4.63 3.25 -37.97
CA MET A 1 4.46 2.96 -36.52
C MET A 1 5.02 4.15 -35.74
N ASN A 2 4.20 4.81 -34.92
CA ASN A 2 4.52 6.13 -34.34
C ASN A 2 5.55 6.01 -33.19
N ARG A 3 6.61 6.85 -33.17
CA ARG A 3 7.66 6.79 -32.11
C ARG A 3 7.09 6.93 -30.70
N LYS A 4 6.04 7.74 -30.53
CA LYS A 4 5.35 7.96 -29.24
C LYS A 4 4.74 6.67 -28.67
N THR A 5 4.09 5.87 -29.50
CA THR A 5 3.47 4.60 -29.10
C THR A 5 4.50 3.54 -28.69
N TYR A 6 5.67 3.52 -29.35
CA TYR A 6 6.75 2.60 -28.99
C TYR A 6 7.33 2.91 -27.59
N ILE A 7 7.61 4.19 -27.31
CA ILE A 7 8.17 4.62 -26.01
C ILE A 7 7.21 4.31 -24.86
N LEU A 8 5.91 4.58 -25.03
CA LEU A 8 4.90 4.23 -24.02
C LEU A 8 4.88 2.73 -23.73
N SER A 9 4.91 1.90 -24.77
CA SER A 9 4.89 0.44 -24.61
C SER A 9 6.13 -0.10 -23.89
N SER A 10 7.32 0.44 -24.18
CA SER A 10 8.57 0.02 -23.54
C SER A 10 8.64 0.47 -22.08
N CYS A 11 8.16 1.68 -21.76
CA CYS A 11 8.03 2.16 -20.38
C CYS A 11 7.08 1.30 -19.55
N ILE A 12 5.91 0.95 -20.08
CA ILE A 12 4.94 0.06 -19.39
C ILE A 12 5.58 -1.31 -19.13
N GLN A 13 6.29 -1.86 -20.11
CA GLN A 13 6.93 -3.17 -20.00
C GLN A 13 8.12 -3.18 -19.04
N GLN A 14 8.88 -2.07 -18.95
CA GLN A 14 9.93 -1.91 -17.94
C GLN A 14 9.34 -1.71 -16.54
N ALA A 15 8.30 -0.89 -16.40
CA ALA A 15 7.60 -0.69 -15.14
C ALA A 15 7.04 -2.02 -14.59
N GLY A 16 6.42 -2.84 -15.45
CA GLY A 16 5.96 -4.18 -15.07
C GLY A 16 7.09 -5.09 -14.59
N ARG A 17 8.27 -5.05 -15.23
CA ARG A 17 9.46 -5.81 -14.80
C ARG A 17 10.00 -5.33 -13.45
N MET A 18 9.98 -4.02 -13.19
CA MET A 18 10.41 -3.45 -11.91
C MET A 18 9.46 -3.85 -10.77
N LEU A 19 8.15 -3.74 -11.00
CA LEU A 19 7.13 -4.18 -10.05
C LEU A 19 7.27 -5.67 -9.70
N ALA A 20 7.39 -6.53 -10.72
CA ALA A 20 7.54 -7.98 -10.51
C ALA A 20 8.80 -8.37 -9.71
N ARG A 21 9.91 -7.63 -9.90
CA ARG A 21 11.14 -7.83 -9.11
C ARG A 21 10.97 -7.38 -7.67
N SER A 22 10.33 -6.23 -7.45
CA SER A 22 10.05 -5.72 -6.11
C SER A 22 9.15 -6.68 -5.33
N THR A 23 8.09 -7.20 -5.96
CA THR A 23 7.17 -8.14 -5.31
C THR A 23 7.80 -9.49 -4.98
N LYS A 24 8.83 -9.93 -5.73
CA LYS A 24 9.52 -11.22 -5.48
C LYS A 24 10.36 -11.22 -4.20
N ALA A 25 10.88 -10.06 -3.80
CA ALA A 25 11.72 -9.92 -2.61
C ALA A 25 10.89 -9.71 -1.33
N LEU A 26 9.63 -9.33 -1.47
CA LEU A 26 8.78 -8.95 -0.35
C LEU A 26 7.83 -10.10 0.02
N ARG A 27 7.62 -10.30 1.32
CA ARG A 27 6.71 -11.32 1.85
C ARG A 27 5.31 -11.12 1.28
N PRO A 28 4.59 -12.16 0.81
CA PRO A 28 3.20 -12.01 0.40
C PRO A 28 2.35 -11.52 1.58
N ILE A 29 1.46 -10.56 1.29
CA ILE A 29 0.49 -10.00 2.24
C ILE A 29 -0.90 -10.39 1.75
N ASP A 30 -1.72 -10.89 2.67
CA ASP A 30 -3.09 -11.34 2.42
C ASP A 30 -4.11 -10.47 3.14
N ILE A 31 -5.39 -10.70 2.81
CA ILE A 31 -6.50 -9.95 3.39
C ILE A 31 -6.57 -10.28 4.90
N SER A 32 -6.81 -9.27 5.71
CA SER A 32 -6.80 -9.31 7.18
C SER A 32 -5.41 -9.34 7.83
N ASP A 33 -4.32 -9.33 7.05
CA ASP A 33 -3.00 -9.15 7.64
C ASP A 33 -2.84 -7.74 8.19
N ASN A 34 -2.18 -7.66 9.34
CA ASN A 34 -1.74 -6.39 9.92
C ASN A 34 -0.50 -5.91 9.18
N VAL A 35 -0.51 -4.65 8.81
CA VAL A 35 0.55 -4.02 8.05
C VAL A 35 0.90 -2.66 8.64
N ALA A 36 2.15 -2.26 8.51
CA ALA A 36 2.63 -0.94 8.83
C ALA A 36 2.86 -0.18 7.52
N GLU A 37 2.21 0.97 7.36
CA GLU A 37 2.57 1.91 6.31
C GLU A 37 3.66 2.85 6.81
N SER A 38 4.74 2.98 6.04
CA SER A 38 5.76 3.98 6.30
C SER A 38 5.30 5.34 5.80
N LEU A 39 5.12 6.30 6.71
CA LEU A 39 4.74 7.67 6.37
C LEU A 39 5.98 8.51 6.08
N SER A 40 5.91 9.30 5.02
CA SER A 40 6.95 10.28 4.68
C SER A 40 7.13 11.29 5.81
N GLN A 41 8.35 11.83 5.93
CA GLN A 41 8.63 12.86 6.93
C GLN A 41 7.85 14.17 6.71
N PHE A 42 7.33 14.37 5.50
CA PHE A 42 6.51 15.53 5.12
C PHE A 42 5.02 15.32 5.40
N ASP A 43 4.56 14.06 5.35
CA ASP A 43 3.15 13.70 5.59
C ASP A 43 2.87 13.50 7.10
N ARG A 44 3.91 13.32 7.92
CA ARG A 44 3.78 13.15 9.37
C ARG A 44 3.59 14.52 10.07
N SER A 45 2.57 14.62 10.92
CA SER A 45 2.49 15.70 11.90
C SER A 45 3.59 15.57 12.95
N ARG A 46 4.03 16.69 13.53
CA ARG A 46 5.06 16.71 14.57
C ARG A 46 4.60 15.89 15.78
N GLY A 47 5.24 14.74 16.02
CA GLY A 47 4.93 13.83 17.12
C GLY A 47 4.21 12.53 16.73
N ASN A 48 3.75 12.38 15.48
CA ASN A 48 3.19 11.12 15.01
C ASN A 48 4.27 10.07 14.77
N PRO A 49 4.00 8.79 15.11
CA PRO A 49 4.92 7.71 14.83
C PRO A 49 5.17 7.57 13.32
N PRO A 50 6.37 7.15 12.91
CA PRO A 50 6.73 7.04 11.49
C PRO A 50 5.92 5.97 10.74
N ASN A 51 5.35 5.02 11.50
CA ASN A 51 4.65 3.88 10.95
C ASN A 51 3.19 3.90 11.44
N LEU A 52 2.25 3.85 10.51
CA LEU A 52 0.83 3.72 10.82
C LEU A 52 0.42 2.25 10.71
N ILE A 53 -0.13 1.70 11.80
CA ILE A 53 -0.61 0.31 11.82
C ILE A 53 -2.01 0.27 11.22
N GLY A 54 -2.20 -0.63 10.27
CA GLY A 54 -3.47 -0.93 9.66
C GLY A 54 -3.66 -2.41 9.38
N VAL A 55 -4.79 -2.73 8.76
CA VAL A 55 -5.20 -4.05 8.32
C VAL A 55 -5.56 -4.02 6.85
N VAL A 56 -5.19 -5.05 6.10
CA VAL A 56 -5.53 -5.15 4.69
C VAL A 56 -7.01 -5.51 4.53
N LEU A 57 -7.78 -4.61 3.92
CA LEU A 57 -9.20 -4.80 3.68
C LEU A 57 -9.46 -5.48 2.33
N TYR A 58 -8.65 -5.14 1.33
CA TYR A 58 -8.84 -5.63 -0.03
C TYR A 58 -7.52 -5.63 -0.81
N LYS A 59 -7.37 -6.61 -1.70
CA LYS A 59 -6.22 -6.79 -2.59
C LYS A 59 -6.68 -6.75 -4.04
N GLU A 60 -6.11 -5.85 -4.82
CA GLU A 60 -6.39 -5.76 -6.23
C GLU A 60 -5.55 -6.73 -7.06
N LYS A 61 -6.06 -7.07 -8.26
CA LYS A 61 -5.35 -7.92 -9.24
C LYS A 61 -4.00 -7.35 -9.68
N ASN A 62 -3.81 -6.04 -9.55
CA ASN A 62 -2.55 -5.34 -9.87
C ASN A 62 -1.52 -5.36 -8.72
N GLY A 63 -1.84 -5.97 -7.57
CA GLY A 63 -0.96 -6.02 -6.40
C GLY A 63 -1.01 -4.78 -5.50
N ALA A 64 -2.00 -3.90 -5.67
CA ALA A 64 -2.28 -2.79 -4.77
C ALA A 64 -3.23 -3.22 -3.63
N TYR A 65 -3.06 -2.61 -2.46
CA TYR A 65 -3.79 -2.93 -1.23
C TYR A 65 -4.59 -1.72 -0.76
N MET A 66 -5.80 -1.99 -0.27
CA MET A 66 -6.57 -1.01 0.49
C MET A 66 -6.40 -1.31 1.98
N ILE A 67 -5.88 -0.33 2.73
CA ILE A 67 -5.58 -0.47 4.15
C ILE A 67 -6.61 0.30 4.97
N GLY A 68 -7.08 -0.34 6.03
CA GLY A 68 -7.90 0.25 7.07
C GLY A 68 -7.09 0.45 8.34
N THR A 69 -7.33 1.55 9.04
CA THR A 69 -6.79 1.79 10.37
C THR A 69 -7.95 2.02 11.34
N ARG A 70 -7.66 2.03 12.64
CA ARG A 70 -8.70 2.35 13.65
C ARG A 70 -9.34 3.71 13.40
N SER A 71 -8.60 4.67 12.85
CA SER A 71 -9.08 6.03 12.58
C SER A 71 -9.81 6.17 11.23
N GLY A 72 -9.88 5.11 10.42
CA GLY A 72 -10.53 5.15 9.12
C GLY A 72 -9.76 4.40 8.02
N LYS A 73 -10.33 4.42 6.82
CA LYS A 73 -9.78 3.81 5.60
C LYS A 73 -8.90 4.79 4.85
N PHE A 74 -7.77 4.32 4.33
CA PHE A 74 -7.00 5.12 3.39
C PHE A 74 -7.82 5.44 2.15
N LYS A 75 -7.78 6.71 1.72
CA LYS A 75 -8.45 7.17 0.49
C LYS A 75 -7.76 6.61 -0.77
N GLY A 76 -6.47 6.32 -0.69
CA GLY A 76 -5.66 5.74 -1.76
C GLY A 76 -5.43 4.24 -1.61
N LYS A 77 -4.83 3.65 -2.64
CA LYS A 77 -4.32 2.26 -2.61
C LYS A 77 -2.81 2.30 -2.48
N LEU A 78 -2.27 1.34 -1.76
CA LEU A 78 -0.84 1.25 -1.47
C LEU A 78 -0.22 0.08 -2.20
N ALA A 79 0.95 0.30 -2.79
CA ALA A 79 1.72 -0.77 -3.40
C ALA A 79 2.43 -1.59 -2.30
N HIS A 80 2.83 -2.82 -2.66
CA HIS A 80 3.53 -3.74 -1.74
C HIS A 80 4.74 -3.09 -1.06
N ASN A 81 5.55 -2.34 -1.81
CA ASN A 81 6.74 -1.66 -1.28
C ASN A 81 6.47 -0.49 -0.32
N GLN A 82 5.21 -0.08 -0.15
CA GLN A 82 4.81 0.99 0.78
C GLN A 82 4.32 0.42 2.12
N VAL A 83 4.21 -0.90 2.22
CA VAL A 83 3.63 -1.60 3.36
C VAL A 83 4.58 -2.67 3.87
N GLU A 84 4.66 -2.82 5.18
CA GLU A 84 5.44 -3.85 5.82
C GLU A 84 4.54 -4.77 6.63
N PHE A 85 4.75 -6.08 6.55
CA PHE A 85 3.97 -7.05 7.32
C PHE A 85 4.28 -6.92 8.82
N VAL A 86 3.23 -6.94 9.65
CA VAL A 86 3.32 -6.86 11.11
C VAL A 86 2.81 -8.15 11.73
N CYS A 87 3.64 -8.79 12.54
CA CYS A 87 3.36 -10.12 13.09
C CYS A 87 2.29 -10.14 14.21
N PHE A 88 1.97 -8.99 14.81
CA PHE A 88 1.00 -8.94 15.90
C PHE A 88 -0.40 -8.51 15.42
N SER A 89 -1.41 -9.27 15.85
CA SER A 89 -2.82 -9.11 15.48
C SER A 89 -3.55 -8.14 16.41
N SER A 90 -3.21 -6.85 16.32
CA SER A 90 -3.81 -5.81 17.17
C SER A 90 -5.09 -5.18 16.61
N LEU A 91 -5.37 -5.35 15.32
CA LEU A 91 -6.45 -4.67 14.60
C LEU A 91 -7.14 -5.65 13.67
N LYS A 92 -8.46 -5.81 13.80
CA LYS A 92 -9.27 -6.61 12.88
C LYS A 92 -9.92 -5.70 11.83
N PRO A 93 -10.34 -6.26 10.67
CA PRO A 93 -11.10 -5.49 9.66
C PRO A 93 -12.37 -4.84 10.21
N GLU A 94 -12.97 -5.43 11.25
CA GLU A 94 -14.16 -4.94 11.95
C GLU A 94 -13.90 -3.66 12.77
N ASP A 95 -12.66 -3.45 13.23
CA ASP A 95 -12.28 -2.31 14.06
C ASP A 95 -12.01 -1.02 13.25
N VAL A 96 -12.14 -1.11 11.92
CA VAL A 96 -11.86 -0.02 10.99
C VAL A 96 -13.09 0.85 10.80
N LEU A 97 -12.99 2.11 11.23
CA LEU A 97 -14.03 3.11 10.96
C LEU A 97 -14.25 3.29 9.45
N GLN A 98 -15.50 3.55 9.05
CA GLN A 98 -15.84 3.72 7.62
C GLN A 98 -15.38 5.06 7.03
N GLU A 99 -14.95 6.00 7.87
CA GLU A 99 -14.48 7.32 7.45
C GLU A 99 -13.19 7.21 6.64
N HIS A 100 -13.02 8.10 5.65
CA HIS A 100 -11.82 8.13 4.81
C HIS A 100 -10.78 9.07 5.41
N LEU A 101 -9.58 8.54 5.64
CA LEU A 101 -8.40 9.31 6.01
C LEU A 101 -7.76 9.90 4.74
N SER A 102 -7.65 11.24 4.73
CA SER A 102 -6.85 11.98 3.75
C SER A 102 -5.44 12.17 4.31
N ILE A 103 -4.72 11.07 4.48
CA ILE A 103 -3.28 11.10 4.73
C ILE A 103 -2.66 10.97 3.33
N ARG A 104 -2.21 12.11 2.78
CA ARG A 104 -1.87 12.43 1.37
C ARG A 104 -2.91 13.29 0.65
#